data_AF-A0A838SN58-F1
#
_entry.id   AF-A0A838SN58-F1
#
_cell.length_a   1.000
_cell.length_b   1.000
_cell.length_c   1.000
_cell.angle_alpha   90.00
_cell.angle_beta   90.00
_cell.angle_gamma   90.00
#
_symmetry.space_group_name_H-M   'P 1'
#
loop_
_entity.id
_entity.type
_entity.pdbx_description
1 polymer ?
#
loop_
_entity_poly.entity_id
_entity_poly.type
_entity_poly.pdbx_seq_one_letter_code
_entity_poly.pdbx_strand_id
1 'polypeptide(L)'
;MATWDEVRASAPDLARAAEALFDAHRHKMLATLRRDGSPRLSGIESFFTDGDLWLGMMHGSRKAHDLQRDPRLALHSPSVDPPDDPTAWAGDAKVSGRAEEIADAAEIQRVLVAAGQDEAAAAGPLHLFRVDISDVTTVRVGDPADHLVIELWREGEGLRRMRRE
;
A
#
# COMPACT_ATOMS: atom_id res chain seq x y z
N MET A 1 -3.26 -4.07 14.73
CA MET A 1 -2.81 -3.66 13.38
C MET A 1 -2.89 -2.17 13.31
N ALA A 2 -1.93 -1.56 12.63
CA ALA A 2 -1.70 -0.12 12.73
C ALA A 2 -2.37 0.66 11.59
N THR A 3 -2.79 1.88 11.87
CA THR A 3 -3.13 2.86 10.82
C THR A 3 -1.86 3.37 10.15
N TRP A 4 -2.00 4.07 9.02
CA TRP A 4 -0.84 4.70 8.37
C TRP A 4 -0.22 5.79 9.25
N ASP A 5 -1.03 6.55 9.99
CA ASP A 5 -0.54 7.58 10.91
C ASP A 5 0.28 7.00 12.07
N GLU A 6 -0.04 5.82 12.55
CA GLU A 6 0.78 5.14 13.56
C GLU A 6 2.15 4.70 12.99
N VAL A 7 2.18 4.25 11.73
CA VAL A 7 3.45 4.01 11.01
C VAL A 7 4.22 5.32 10.86
N ARG A 8 3.56 6.38 10.40
CA ARG A 8 4.16 7.72 10.21
C ARG A 8 4.72 8.29 11.50
N ALA A 9 4.00 8.16 12.61
CA ALA A 9 4.43 8.65 13.91
C ALA A 9 5.65 7.87 14.44
N SER A 10 5.72 6.56 14.21
CA SER A 10 6.79 5.71 14.73
C SER A 10 8.01 5.58 13.81
N ALA A 11 7.85 5.78 12.51
CA ALA A 11 8.92 5.69 11.50
C ALA A 11 8.71 6.73 10.37
N PRO A 12 8.85 8.04 10.66
CA PRO A 12 8.46 9.12 9.74
C PRO A 12 9.24 9.11 8.42
N ASP A 13 10.53 8.80 8.43
CA ASP A 13 11.34 8.75 7.21
C ASP A 13 10.99 7.56 6.31
N LEU A 14 10.70 6.40 6.91
CA LEU A 14 10.21 5.23 6.18
C LEU A 14 8.86 5.54 5.54
N ALA A 15 7.92 6.09 6.32
CA ALA A 15 6.58 6.41 5.84
C ALA A 15 6.65 7.39 4.66
N ARG A 16 7.41 8.48 4.79
CA ARG A 16 7.62 9.45 3.71
C ARG A 16 8.22 8.81 2.46
N ALA A 17 9.20 7.90 2.60
CA ALA A 17 9.79 7.21 1.46
C ALA A 17 8.78 6.26 0.79
N ALA A 18 8.02 5.51 1.58
CA ALA A 18 7.00 4.59 1.08
C ALA A 18 5.84 5.33 0.37
N GLU A 19 5.34 6.43 0.94
CA GLU A 19 4.35 7.31 0.29
C GLU A 19 4.83 7.76 -1.09
N ALA A 20 6.04 8.31 -1.18
CA ALA A 20 6.61 8.77 -2.44
C ALA A 20 6.69 7.64 -3.49
N LEU A 21 7.04 6.42 -3.06
CA LEU A 21 7.11 5.25 -3.93
C LEU A 21 5.73 4.78 -4.40
N PHE A 22 4.70 4.83 -3.54
CA PHE A 22 3.33 4.50 -3.93
C PHE A 22 2.70 5.55 -4.85
N ASP A 23 3.05 6.82 -4.67
CA ASP A 23 2.51 7.94 -5.45
C ASP A 23 3.25 8.15 -6.78
N ALA A 24 4.43 7.56 -6.95
CA ALA A 24 5.23 7.67 -8.18
C ALA A 24 4.45 7.26 -9.44
N HIS A 25 3.57 6.26 -9.34
CA HIS A 25 2.64 5.93 -10.41
C HIS A 25 1.26 5.51 -9.89
N ARG A 26 0.25 5.68 -10.76
CA ARG A 26 -1.15 5.41 -10.44
C ARG A 26 -1.40 3.96 -10.02
N HIS A 27 -0.91 3.00 -10.80
CA HIS A 27 -1.23 1.58 -10.64
C HIS A 27 -0.17 0.84 -9.82
N LYS A 28 -0.65 0.13 -8.80
CA LYS A 28 0.12 -0.73 -7.89
C LYS A 28 -0.21 -2.19 -8.16
N MET A 29 0.56 -3.10 -7.57
CA MET A 29 0.26 -4.54 -7.62
C MET A 29 -0.26 -5.02 -6.26
N LEU A 30 -1.48 -5.58 -6.25
CA LEU A 30 -2.12 -6.16 -5.07
C LEU A 30 -2.10 -7.68 -5.15
N ALA A 31 -1.62 -8.31 -4.08
CA ALA A 31 -1.76 -9.74 -3.82
C ALA A 31 -2.91 -10.00 -2.83
N THR A 32 -3.80 -10.93 -3.18
CA THR A 32 -4.93 -11.41 -2.35
C THR A 32 -5.01 -12.93 -2.40
N LEU A 33 -5.83 -13.53 -1.54
CA LEU A 33 -6.03 -14.98 -1.50
C LEU A 33 -7.37 -15.37 -2.13
N ARG A 34 -7.33 -16.26 -3.12
CA ARG A 34 -8.53 -16.83 -3.71
C ARG A 34 -9.20 -17.79 -2.72
N ARG A 35 -10.43 -18.21 -3.03
CA ARG A 35 -11.19 -19.20 -2.24
C ARG A 35 -10.42 -20.50 -1.96
N ASP A 36 -9.55 -20.93 -2.87
CA ASP A 36 -8.72 -22.13 -2.73
C ASP A 36 -7.39 -21.88 -2.02
N GLY A 37 -7.13 -20.64 -1.56
CA GLY A 37 -5.89 -20.23 -0.91
C GLY A 37 -4.76 -19.87 -1.87
N SER A 38 -4.94 -20.02 -3.19
CA SER A 38 -3.92 -19.62 -4.17
C SER A 38 -3.83 -18.09 -4.28
N PRO A 39 -2.63 -17.52 -4.54
CA PRO A 39 -2.48 -16.08 -4.68
C PRO A 39 -3.13 -15.56 -5.96
N ARG A 40 -3.75 -14.38 -5.88
CA ARG A 40 -4.14 -13.56 -7.03
C ARG A 40 -3.34 -12.26 -7.02
N LEU A 41 -2.74 -11.94 -8.16
CA LEU A 41 -2.21 -10.61 -8.44
C LEU A 41 -3.22 -9.79 -9.25
N SER A 42 -3.34 -8.51 -8.95
CA SER A 42 -4.21 -7.57 -9.69
C SER A 42 -3.64 -6.16 -9.63
N GLY A 43 -3.83 -5.39 -10.70
CA GLY A 43 -3.61 -3.96 -10.68
C GLY A 43 -4.62 -3.27 -9.74
N ILE A 44 -4.16 -2.25 -9.02
CA ILE A 44 -4.99 -1.50 -8.08
C ILE A 44 -4.57 -0.03 -8.03
N GLU A 45 -5.48 0.84 -7.59
CA GLU A 45 -5.16 2.19 -7.15
C GLU A 45 -5.27 2.26 -5.63
N SER A 46 -4.30 2.91 -5.00
CA SER A 46 -4.29 3.17 -3.56
C SER A 46 -3.95 4.63 -3.30
N PHE A 47 -4.43 5.14 -2.17
CA PHE A 47 -4.20 6.52 -1.75
C PHE A 47 -4.11 6.61 -0.23
N PHE A 48 -3.38 7.60 0.25
CA PHE A 48 -3.28 7.93 1.67
C PHE A 48 -4.17 9.15 1.95
N THR A 49 -5.09 9.03 2.89
CA THR A 49 -5.90 10.16 3.34
C THR A 49 -6.41 9.93 4.76
N ASP A 50 -6.60 11.00 5.51
CA ASP A 50 -7.06 10.98 6.91
C ASP A 50 -6.29 10.00 7.81
N GLY A 51 -4.99 9.84 7.57
CA GLY A 51 -4.13 8.98 8.37
C GLY A 51 -4.21 7.49 8.08
N ASP A 52 -4.88 7.11 6.99
CA ASP A 52 -5.09 5.72 6.59
C ASP A 52 -4.62 5.45 5.15
N LEU A 53 -4.32 4.19 4.86
CA LEU A 53 -4.09 3.68 3.51
C LEU A 53 -5.39 3.05 2.99
N TRP A 54 -5.84 3.51 1.83
CA TRP A 54 -7.11 3.11 1.22
C TRP A 54 -6.92 2.40 -0.12
N LEU A 55 -7.81 1.46 -0.42
CA LEU A 55 -7.91 0.76 -1.70
C LEU A 55 -9.30 0.98 -2.31
N GLY A 56 -9.35 1.69 -3.43
CA GLY A 56 -10.56 1.86 -4.24
C GLY A 56 -10.70 0.76 -5.28
N MET A 57 -11.86 0.12 -5.38
CA MET A 57 -12.09 -0.97 -6.32
C MET A 57 -13.44 -0.85 -7.03
N MET A 58 -13.43 -1.18 -8.32
CA MET A 58 -14.66 -1.47 -9.06
C MET A 58 -15.51 -2.50 -8.31
N HIS A 59 -16.81 -2.22 -8.19
CA HIS A 59 -17.77 -3.11 -7.56
C HIS A 59 -17.79 -4.50 -8.21
N GLY A 60 -17.86 -5.55 -7.39
CA GLY A 60 -17.86 -6.94 -7.84
C GLY A 60 -16.51 -7.44 -8.39
N SER A 61 -15.43 -6.66 -8.29
CA SER A 61 -14.13 -7.10 -8.77
C SER A 61 -13.62 -8.32 -8.00
N ARG A 62 -12.90 -9.22 -8.69
CA ARG A 62 -12.42 -10.48 -8.09
C ARG A 62 -11.57 -10.28 -6.83
N LYS A 63 -10.69 -9.27 -6.83
CA LYS A 63 -9.87 -8.91 -5.68
C LYS A 63 -10.69 -8.39 -4.49
N ALA A 64 -11.81 -7.69 -4.73
CA ALA A 64 -12.72 -7.29 -3.65
C ALA A 64 -13.39 -8.51 -3.01
N HIS A 65 -13.89 -9.45 -3.82
CA HIS A 65 -14.46 -10.70 -3.32
C HIS A 65 -13.44 -11.62 -2.63
N ASP A 66 -12.18 -11.54 -3.02
CA ASP A 66 -11.09 -12.22 -2.35
C ASP A 66 -10.88 -11.60 -0.94
N LEU A 67 -10.79 -10.26 -0.82
CA LEU A 67 -10.65 -9.54 0.46
C LEU A 67 -11.84 -9.71 1.41
N GLN A 68 -13.07 -9.70 0.89
CA GLN A 68 -14.28 -9.97 1.67
C GLN A 68 -14.27 -11.36 2.32
N ARG A 69 -13.60 -12.33 1.69
CA ARG A 69 -13.49 -13.71 2.18
C ARG A 69 -12.30 -13.88 3.10
N ASP A 70 -11.16 -13.34 2.71
CA ASP A 70 -9.91 -13.38 3.45
C ASP A 70 -9.24 -12.01 3.34
N PRO A 71 -9.20 -11.22 4.42
CA PRO A 71 -8.78 -9.83 4.35
C PRO A 71 -7.27 -9.67 4.17
N ARG A 72 -6.49 -10.76 4.20
CA ARG A 72 -5.02 -10.68 4.07
C ARG A 72 -4.62 -10.18 2.68
N LEU A 73 -3.69 -9.22 2.68
CA LEU A 73 -3.15 -8.64 1.45
C LEU A 73 -1.65 -8.35 1.56
N ALA A 74 -1.03 -8.23 0.40
CA ALA A 74 0.23 -7.53 0.23
C ALA A 74 0.10 -6.57 -0.96
N LEU A 75 0.53 -5.33 -0.76
CA LEU A 75 0.56 -4.27 -1.77
C LEU A 75 2.02 -3.96 -2.10
N HIS A 76 2.31 -3.87 -3.40
CA HIS A 76 3.61 -3.48 -3.92
C HIS A 76 3.47 -2.17 -4.69
N SER A 77 4.38 -1.23 -4.45
CA SER A 77 4.48 -0.01 -5.25
C SER A 77 4.74 -0.36 -6.72
N PRO A 78 4.56 0.57 -7.66
CA PRO A 78 5.11 0.37 -9.00
C PRO A 78 6.63 0.25 -8.91
N SER A 79 7.21 -0.71 -9.64
CA SER A 79 8.67 -0.79 -9.82
C SER A 79 9.07 -0.01 -11.04
N VAL A 80 10.12 0.80 -10.89
CA VAL A 80 10.75 1.56 -11.97
C VAL A 80 12.13 0.98 -12.22
N ASP A 81 12.52 0.80 -13.48
CA ASP A 81 13.85 0.32 -13.80
C ASP A 81 14.92 1.27 -13.23
N PRO A 82 16.03 0.74 -12.70
CA PRO A 82 17.12 1.58 -12.22
C PRO A 82 17.72 2.37 -13.40
N PRO A 83 18.06 3.65 -13.19
CA PRO A 83 18.83 4.40 -14.18
C PRO A 83 20.27 3.87 -14.27
N ASP A 84 21.08 4.41 -15.20
CA ASP A 84 22.48 3.99 -15.41
C ASP A 84 23.32 4.02 -14.13
N ASP A 85 23.02 4.96 -13.23
CA ASP A 85 23.52 4.99 -11.86
C ASP A 85 22.53 4.25 -10.93
N PRO A 86 22.83 3.03 -10.47
CA PRO A 86 21.92 2.27 -9.63
C PRO A 86 21.61 2.96 -8.29
N THR A 87 22.48 3.85 -7.80
CA THR A 87 22.24 4.60 -6.54
C THR A 87 21.11 5.61 -6.68
N ALA A 88 20.80 6.04 -7.91
CA ALA A 88 19.70 6.95 -8.21
C ALA A 88 18.35 6.23 -8.34
N TRP A 89 18.31 4.90 -8.23
CA TRP A 89 17.05 4.16 -8.14
C TRP A 89 16.37 4.43 -6.80
N ALA A 90 15.16 5.01 -6.85
CA ALA A 90 14.39 5.36 -5.66
C ALA A 90 14.03 4.14 -4.78
N GLY A 91 13.94 2.96 -5.38
CA GLY A 91 13.58 1.72 -4.70
C GLY A 91 12.16 1.26 -4.95
N ASP A 92 11.73 0.30 -4.13
CA ASP A 92 10.37 -0.22 -4.06
C ASP A 92 9.84 -0.17 -2.62
N ALA A 93 8.53 -0.01 -2.47
CA ALA A 93 7.82 -0.10 -1.20
C ALA A 93 6.80 -1.26 -1.21
N LYS A 94 6.61 -1.87 -0.05
CA LYS A 94 5.63 -2.93 0.18
C LYS A 94 4.89 -2.66 1.48
N VAL A 95 3.60 -2.97 1.49
CA VAL A 95 2.75 -2.98 2.68
C VAL A 95 2.08 -4.34 2.75
N SER A 96 2.16 -5.00 3.90
CA SER A 96 1.33 -6.17 4.19
C SER A 96 0.35 -5.83 5.30
N GLY A 97 -0.82 -6.47 5.27
CA GLY A 97 -1.87 -6.12 6.20
C GLY A 97 -3.18 -6.88 6.00
N ARG A 98 -4.25 -6.29 6.53
CA ARG A 98 -5.62 -6.75 6.40
C ARG A 98 -6.49 -5.62 5.86
N ALA A 99 -7.39 -5.94 4.95
CA ALA A 99 -8.40 -5.01 4.47
C ALA A 99 -9.67 -5.07 5.32
N GLU A 100 -10.16 -3.90 5.71
CA GLU A 100 -11.51 -3.71 6.26
C GLU A 100 -12.37 -3.03 5.20
N GLU A 101 -13.48 -3.66 4.82
CA GLU A 101 -14.42 -3.05 3.87
C GLU A 101 -15.28 -1.99 4.57
N ILE A 102 -15.27 -0.78 4.02
CA ILE A 102 -16.16 0.29 4.47
C ILE A 102 -17.40 0.26 3.58
N ALA A 103 -18.56 0.04 4.21
CA ALA A 103 -19.85 -0.04 3.54
C ALA A 103 -20.78 1.14 3.85
N ASP A 104 -20.46 1.96 4.84
CA ASP A 104 -21.25 3.16 5.16
C ASP A 104 -21.08 4.21 4.07
N ALA A 105 -22.18 4.60 3.44
CA ALA A 105 -22.16 5.49 2.28
C ALA A 105 -21.66 6.90 2.61
N ALA A 106 -21.97 7.41 3.81
CA ALA A 106 -21.53 8.73 4.24
C ALA A 106 -20.01 8.73 4.48
N GLU A 107 -19.49 7.64 5.07
CA GLU A 107 -18.07 7.45 5.28
C GLU A 107 -17.30 7.30 3.96
N ILE A 108 -17.80 6.48 3.02
CA ILE A 108 -17.21 6.35 1.69
C ILE A 108 -17.14 7.72 1.01
N GLN A 109 -18.24 8.48 1.02
CA GLN A 109 -18.27 9.81 0.41
C GLN A 109 -17.26 10.76 1.07
N ARG A 110 -17.19 10.77 2.41
CA ARG A 110 -16.22 11.58 3.17
C ARG A 110 -14.78 11.29 2.74
N VAL A 111 -14.40 10.01 2.70
CA VAL A 111 -13.04 9.58 2.34
C VAL A 111 -12.71 9.93 0.89
N LEU A 112 -13.63 9.71 -0.05
CA LEU A 112 -13.40 10.01 -1.46
C LEU A 112 -13.24 11.52 -1.71
N VAL A 113 -14.06 12.34 -1.06
CA VAL A 113 -13.92 13.80 -1.11
C VAL A 113 -12.58 14.25 -0.51
N ALA A 114 -12.19 13.70 0.65
CA ALA A 114 -10.90 13.99 1.28
C ALA A 114 -9.71 13.59 0.39
N ALA A 115 -9.86 12.50 -0.39
CA ALA A 115 -8.88 12.04 -1.37
C ALA A 115 -8.88 12.83 -2.69
N GLY A 116 -9.69 13.90 -2.80
CA GLY A 116 -9.79 14.74 -4.00
C GLY A 116 -10.43 14.02 -5.20
N GLN A 117 -11.19 12.95 -4.96
CA GLN A 117 -11.94 12.27 -6.01
C GLN A 117 -13.22 13.06 -6.33
N ASP A 118 -13.57 13.14 -7.61
CA ASP A 118 -14.78 13.83 -8.06
C ASP A 118 -16.04 13.15 -7.47
N GLU A 119 -16.96 13.94 -6.92
CA GLU A 119 -18.25 13.47 -6.38
C GLU A 119 -19.03 12.65 -7.42
N ALA A 120 -18.92 13.00 -8.71
CA ALA A 120 -19.57 12.27 -9.79
C ALA A 120 -18.95 10.88 -10.02
N ALA A 121 -17.64 10.71 -9.77
CA ALA A 121 -16.96 9.41 -9.81
C ALA A 121 -17.28 8.55 -8.57
N ALA A 122 -17.59 9.19 -7.43
CA ALA A 122 -17.96 8.55 -6.17
C ALA A 122 -19.42 8.04 -6.12
N ALA A 123 -20.26 8.44 -7.08
CA ALA A 123 -21.69 8.12 -7.10
C ALA A 123 -22.02 6.69 -7.58
N GLY A 124 -21.06 5.97 -8.19
CA GLY A 124 -21.23 4.60 -8.64
C GLY A 124 -21.03 3.57 -7.52
N PRO A 125 -21.57 2.34 -7.65
CA PRO A 125 -21.22 1.28 -6.70
C PRO A 125 -19.71 1.00 -6.79
N LEU A 126 -19.05 1.01 -5.63
CA LEU A 126 -17.63 0.66 -5.48
C LEU A 126 -17.42 -0.20 -4.23
N HIS A 127 -16.25 -0.82 -4.13
CA HIS A 127 -15.76 -1.33 -2.85
C HIS A 127 -14.61 -0.43 -2.39
N LEU A 128 -14.69 0.05 -1.16
CA LEU A 128 -13.64 0.82 -0.50
C LEU A 128 -13.12 0.01 0.66
N PHE A 129 -11.80 -0.16 0.74
CA PHE A 129 -11.16 -0.85 1.85
C PHE A 129 -10.15 0.04 2.54
N ARG A 130 -10.19 0.09 3.87
CA ARG A 130 -9.10 0.58 4.69
C ARG A 130 -8.10 -0.55 4.93
N VAL A 131 -6.81 -0.23 4.93
CA VAL A 131 -5.75 -1.20 5.19
C VAL A 131 -5.22 -1.03 6.61
N ASP A 132 -5.48 -2.03 7.43
CA ASP A 132 -4.81 -2.27 8.70
C ASP A 132 -3.40 -2.84 8.41
N ILE A 133 -2.35 -2.22 8.92
CA ILE A 133 -0.98 -2.52 8.51
C ILE A 133 -0.30 -3.44 9.52
N SER A 134 0.33 -4.51 9.03
CA SER A 134 1.23 -5.35 9.82
C SER A 134 2.69 -4.97 9.63
N ASP A 135 3.08 -4.63 8.40
CA ASP A 135 4.45 -4.29 8.05
C ASP A 135 4.54 -3.37 6.83
N VAL A 136 5.58 -2.56 6.85
CA VAL A 136 5.99 -1.69 5.73
C VAL A 136 7.45 -1.96 5.45
N THR A 137 7.79 -2.23 4.20
CA THR A 137 9.17 -2.44 3.76
C THR A 137 9.51 -1.49 2.64
N THR A 138 10.68 -0.85 2.70
CA THR A 138 11.31 -0.22 1.55
C THR A 138 12.61 -0.94 1.21
N VAL A 139 12.93 -1.01 -0.08
CA VAL A 139 14.17 -1.57 -0.59
C VAL A 139 14.75 -0.62 -1.61
N ARG A 140 16.04 -0.29 -1.49
CA ARG A 140 16.77 0.53 -2.46
C ARG A 140 18.22 0.09 -2.54
N VAL A 141 18.94 0.58 -3.54
CA VAL A 141 20.39 0.39 -3.65
C VAL A 141 21.10 1.31 -2.65
N GLY A 142 22.19 0.80 -2.08
CA GLY A 142 23.07 1.55 -1.20
C GLY A 142 23.96 2.55 -1.94
N ASP A 143 24.62 3.43 -1.19
CA ASP A 143 25.70 4.27 -1.70
C ASP A 143 26.97 3.95 -0.88
N PRO A 144 28.02 3.34 -1.47
CA PRO A 144 28.14 2.95 -2.89
C PRO A 144 27.17 1.82 -3.30
N ALA A 145 26.99 1.62 -4.61
CA ALA A 145 26.07 0.62 -5.20
C ALA A 145 26.55 -0.84 -5.05
N ASP A 146 26.92 -1.26 -3.85
CA ASP A 146 27.47 -2.59 -3.53
C ASP A 146 26.56 -3.44 -2.61
N HIS A 147 25.41 -2.90 -2.19
CA HIS A 147 24.44 -3.61 -1.35
C HIS A 147 23.01 -3.06 -1.55
N LEU A 148 22.03 -3.79 -1.05
CA LEU A 148 20.67 -3.29 -0.84
C LEU A 148 20.51 -2.79 0.59
N VAL A 149 19.87 -1.63 0.72
CA VAL A 149 19.35 -1.14 1.99
C VAL A 149 17.88 -1.54 2.08
N ILE A 150 17.55 -2.28 3.13
CA ILE A 150 16.18 -2.74 3.41
C ILE A 150 15.77 -2.12 4.73
N GLU A 151 14.70 -1.34 4.73
CA GLU A 151 14.08 -0.82 5.95
C GLU A 151 12.74 -1.51 6.14
N LEU A 152 12.55 -2.12 7.30
CA LEU A 152 11.38 -2.91 7.64
C LEU A 152 10.81 -2.37 8.95
N TRP A 153 9.62 -1.80 8.87
CA TRP A 153 8.79 -1.53 10.04
C TRP A 153 7.79 -2.67 10.22
N ARG A 154 7.59 -3.10 11.48
CA ARG A 154 6.52 -4.02 11.85
C ARG A 154 5.77 -3.50 13.05
N GLU A 155 4.46 -3.73 13.07
CA GLU A 155 3.65 -3.48 14.25
C GLU A 155 4.23 -4.21 15.47
N GLY A 156 4.39 -3.49 16.58
CA GLY A 156 4.91 -4.03 17.84
C GLY A 156 6.43 -4.26 17.89
N GLU A 157 7.14 -4.32 16.77
CA GLU A 157 8.62 -4.44 16.72
C GLU A 157 9.33 -3.14 16.31
N GLY A 158 8.63 -2.21 15.66
CA GLY A 158 9.18 -0.96 15.18
C GLY A 158 10.09 -1.11 13.96
N LEU A 159 10.90 -0.08 13.69
CA LEU A 159 11.77 0.01 12.52
C LEU A 159 13.07 -0.76 12.71
N ARG A 160 13.45 -1.56 11.71
CA ARG A 160 14.77 -2.17 11.56
C ARG A 160 15.34 -1.87 10.19
N ARG A 161 16.65 -1.67 10.14
CA ARG A 161 17.40 -1.47 8.90
C ARG A 161 18.42 -2.59 8.71
N MET A 162 18.47 -3.15 7.51
CA MET A 162 19.34 -4.26 7.12
C MET A 162 20.11 -3.88 5.85
N ARG A 163 21.29 -4.48 5.70
CA ARG A 163 22.09 -4.43 4.47
C ARG A 163 22.19 -5.85 3.93
N ARG A 164 22.01 -6.02 2.61
CA ARG A 164 22.17 -7.30 1.93
C ARG A 164 23.16 -7.14 0.77
N GLU A 165 24.24 -7.91 0.83
CA GLU A 165 25.26 -8.04 -0.23
C GLU A 165 24.75 -8.92 -1.38
#